data_AF-A0A968DAW9-F1
#
_entry.id   AF-A0A968DAW9-F1
#
_cell.length_a   1.000
_cell.length_b   1.000
_cell.length_c   1.000
_cell.angle_alpha   90.00
_cell.angle_beta   90.00
_cell.angle_gamma   90.00
#
_symmetry.space_group_name_H-M   'P 1'
#
loop_
_entity.id
_entity.type
_entity.pdbx_description
1 polymer ?
#
loop_
_entity_poly.entity_id
_entity_poly.type
_entity_poly.pdbx_seq_one_letter_code
_entity_poly.pdbx_strand_id
1 'polypeptide(L)'
;MLFKAPPSYRNPDEAYEKMNNDYKILQEAKNLLAVAGSGLWRLAQDCETHELNEELMNLHGHFEDDLQGLIHDLSNEVSARMDLIR
;
A
#
# COMPACT_ATOMS: atom_id res chain seq x y z
N MET A 1 5.37 6.71 21.63
CA MET A 1 5.76 5.58 20.76
C MET A 1 7.23 5.78 20.40
N LEU A 2 8.09 4.83 20.76
CA LEU A 2 9.53 4.92 20.49
C LEU A 2 9.76 4.61 19.00
N PHE A 3 9.95 5.64 18.18
CA PHE A 3 10.52 5.49 16.85
C PHE A 3 11.94 4.93 17.02
N LYS A 4 12.12 3.63 16.77
CA LYS A 4 13.45 3.04 16.71
C LYS A 4 14.14 3.59 15.48
N ALA A 5 15.31 4.21 15.66
CA ALA A 5 16.16 4.63 14.56
C ALA A 5 16.39 3.42 13.63
N PRO A 6 16.24 3.57 12.30
CA PRO A 6 16.51 2.49 11.38
C PRO A 6 17.98 2.04 11.51
N PRO A 7 18.26 0.75 11.27
CA PRO A 7 19.61 0.22 11.37
C PRO A 7 20.55 1.04 10.47
N SER A 8 21.68 1.48 11.01
CA SER A 8 22.72 2.09 10.21
C SER A 8 23.21 1.05 9.21
N TYR A 9 22.85 1.23 7.93
CA TYR A 9 23.36 0.36 6.86
C TYR A 9 24.87 0.47 6.84
N ARG A 10 25.57 -0.66 7.00
CA ARG A 10 27.04 -0.69 6.97
C ARG A 10 27.61 -0.43 5.58
N ASN A 11 26.78 -0.58 4.54
CA ASN A 11 27.15 -0.46 3.14
C ASN A 11 26.09 0.36 2.37
N PRO A 12 26.47 1.45 1.68
CA PRO A 12 25.55 2.25 0.85
C PRO A 12 24.86 1.46 -0.26
N ASP A 13 25.54 0.45 -0.83
CA ASP A 13 24.99 -0.37 -1.91
C ASP A 13 23.84 -1.26 -1.40
N GLU A 14 23.96 -1.80 -0.19
CA GLU A 14 22.90 -2.56 0.48
C GLU A 14 21.70 -1.66 0.83
N ALA A 15 21.96 -0.42 1.23
CA ALA A 15 20.90 0.57 1.50
C ALA A 15 20.13 0.91 0.22
N TYR A 16 20.83 1.09 -0.90
CA TYR A 16 20.25 1.38 -2.20
C TYR A 16 19.44 0.20 -2.75
N GLU A 17 19.98 -1.02 -2.66
CA GLU A 17 19.29 -2.24 -3.09
C GLU A 17 18.00 -2.45 -2.30
N LYS A 18 18.06 -2.24 -0.99
CA LYS A 18 16.87 -2.35 -0.13
C LYS A 18 15.84 -1.27 -0.42
N MET A 19 16.26 -0.02 -0.64
CA MET A 19 15.37 1.07 -1.05
C MET A 19 14.67 0.76 -2.38
N ASN A 20 15.41 0.22 -3.36
CA ASN A 20 14.85 -0.16 -4.65
C ASN A 20 13.83 -1.31 -4.52
N ASN A 21 14.09 -2.28 -3.65
CA ASN A 21 13.12 -3.35 -3.35
C ASN A 21 11.87 -2.82 -2.65
N ASP A 22 12.03 -1.95 -1.65
CA ASP A 22 10.92 -1.32 -0.95
C ASP A 22 10.05 -0.50 -1.94
N TYR A 23 10.67 0.21 -2.90
CA TYR A 23 9.95 0.93 -3.97
C TYR A 23 9.16 0.00 -4.90
N LYS A 24 9.75 -1.14 -5.31
CA LYS A 24 9.05 -2.13 -6.14
C LYS A 24 7.83 -2.70 -5.42
N ILE A 25 7.98 -3.05 -4.14
CA ILE A 25 6.87 -3.56 -3.31
C ILE A 25 5.76 -2.52 -3.21
N LEU A 26 6.09 -1.25 -3.00
CA LEU A 26 5.10 -0.16 -2.98
C LEU A 26 4.37 -0.02 -4.31
N GLN A 27 5.08 -0.12 -5.44
CA GLN A 27 4.47 -0.03 -6.76
C GLN A 27 3.54 -1.22 -7.04
N GLU A 28 3.92 -2.42 -6.60
CA GLU A 28 3.11 -3.63 -6.73
C GLU A 28 1.86 -3.57 -5.85
N ALA A 29 1.98 -3.07 -4.60
CA ALA A 29 0.84 -2.83 -3.71
C ALA A 29 -0.16 -1.82 -4.31
N LYS A 30 0.32 -0.74 -4.93
CA LYS A 30 -0.54 0.24 -5.63
C LYS A 30 -1.29 -0.39 -6.80
N ASN A 31 -0.62 -1.24 -7.57
CA ASN A 31 -1.25 -1.94 -8.69
C ASN A 31 -2.31 -2.94 -8.20
N LEU A 32 -2.04 -3.68 -7.12
CA LEU A 32 -3.00 -4.60 -6.52
C LEU A 32 -4.24 -3.86 -6.00
N LEU A 33 -4.07 -2.71 -5.33
CA LEU A 33 -5.18 -1.85 -4.93
C LEU A 33 -6.04 -1.44 -6.13
N ALA A 34 -5.42 -0.96 -7.20
CA ALA A 34 -6.15 -0.53 -8.39
C ALA A 34 -6.96 -1.67 -9.02
N VAL A 35 -6.37 -2.88 -9.12
CA VAL A 35 -7.04 -4.06 -9.70
C VAL A 35 -8.16 -4.53 -8.79
N ALA A 36 -7.91 -4.73 -7.50
CA ALA A 36 -8.90 -5.23 -6.56
C ALA A 36 -10.05 -4.23 -6.33
N GLY A 37 -9.75 -2.93 -6.23
CA GLY A 37 -10.75 -1.88 -6.16
C GLY A 37 -11.64 -1.85 -7.41
N SER A 38 -11.05 -1.89 -8.60
CA SER A 38 -11.84 -1.90 -9.85
C SER A 38 -12.68 -3.18 -10.03
N GLY A 39 -12.18 -4.33 -9.57
CA GLY A 39 -12.90 -5.60 -9.62
C GLY A 39 -14.10 -5.65 -8.67
N LEU A 40 -13.92 -5.19 -7.43
CA LEU A 40 -14.99 -5.08 -6.43
C LEU A 40 -16.07 -4.09 -6.88
N TRP A 41 -15.68 -2.93 -7.39
CA TRP A 41 -16.62 -1.94 -7.91
C TRP A 41 -17.45 -2.48 -9.08
N ARG A 42 -16.83 -3.24 -9.99
CA ARG A 42 -17.54 -3.85 -11.11
C ARG A 42 -18.50 -4.95 -10.67
N LEU A 43 -18.10 -5.79 -9.72
CA LEU A 43 -18.99 -6.80 -9.12
C LEU A 43 -20.17 -6.17 -8.38
N ALA A 44 -19.97 -5.03 -7.71
CA ALA A 44 -21.05 -4.28 -7.09
C ALA A 44 -22.03 -3.73 -8.16
N GLN A 45 -21.54 -3.20 -9.29
CA GLN A 45 -22.41 -2.74 -10.37
C GLN A 45 -23.22 -3.86 -11.05
N ASP A 46 -22.64 -5.05 -11.17
CA ASP A 46 -23.27 -6.19 -11.85
C ASP A 46 -24.20 -7.01 -10.90
N CYS A 47 -24.27 -6.67 -9.61
CA CYS A 47 -25.14 -7.36 -8.65
C CYS A 47 -26.59 -6.87 -8.70
N GLU A 48 -27.51 -7.77 -9.08
CA GLU A 48 -28.96 -7.54 -9.10
C GLU A 48 -29.61 -7.55 -7.70
N THR A 49 -28.91 -8.08 -6.70
CA THR A 49 -29.38 -8.16 -5.31
C THR A 49 -28.86 -6.99 -4.48
N HIS A 50 -29.78 -6.17 -3.97
CA HIS A 50 -29.47 -4.93 -3.25
C HIS A 50 -28.60 -5.16 -2.00
N GLU A 51 -28.84 -6.24 -1.25
CA GLU A 51 -28.05 -6.60 -0.05
C GLU A 51 -26.61 -7.00 -0.40
N LEU A 52 -26.41 -7.77 -1.47
CA LEU A 52 -25.07 -8.16 -1.92
C LEU A 52 -24.30 -6.97 -2.50
N ASN A 53 -24.99 -6.05 -3.18
CA ASN A 53 -24.39 -4.80 -3.66
C ASN A 53 -23.93 -3.92 -2.50
N GLU A 54 -24.74 -3.76 -1.45
CA GLU A 54 -24.34 -3.02 -0.24
C GLU A 54 -23.16 -3.68 0.47
N GLU A 55 -23.15 -5.01 0.62
CA GLU A 55 -22.00 -5.75 1.18
C GLU A 55 -20.73 -5.58 0.35
N LEU A 56 -20.83 -5.64 -0.98
CA LEU A 56 -19.69 -5.43 -1.89
C LEU A 56 -19.17 -3.99 -1.87
N MET A 57 -20.06 -3.00 -1.79
CA MET A 57 -19.66 -1.59 -1.67
C MET A 57 -19.01 -1.29 -0.33
N ASN A 58 -19.54 -1.87 0.77
CA ASN A 58 -18.92 -1.75 2.09
C ASN A 58 -17.55 -2.44 2.12
N LEU A 59 -17.44 -3.64 1.53
CA LEU A 59 -16.16 -4.35 1.42
C LEU A 59 -15.17 -3.56 0.56
N HIS A 60 -15.61 -2.97 -0.54
CA HIS A 60 -14.80 -2.11 -1.39
C HIS A 60 -14.25 -0.90 -0.62
N GLY A 61 -15.12 -0.18 0.10
CA GLY A 61 -14.73 0.97 0.90
C GLY A 61 -13.71 0.62 1.99
N HIS A 62 -13.98 -0.43 2.77
CA HIS A 62 -13.04 -0.90 3.79
C HIS A 62 -11.69 -1.33 3.21
N PHE A 63 -11.73 -2.07 2.10
CA PHE A 63 -10.51 -2.55 1.44
C PHE A 63 -9.70 -1.40 0.84
N GLU A 64 -10.36 -0.38 0.30
CA GLU A 64 -9.72 0.82 -0.22
C GLU A 64 -9.07 1.64 0.90
N ASP A 65 -9.78 1.86 2.01
CA ASP A 65 -9.28 2.60 3.17
C ASP A 65 -8.04 1.92 3.79
N ASP A 66 -8.09 0.60 4.01
CA ASP A 66 -6.99 -0.16 4.60
C ASP A 66 -5.74 -0.11 3.71
N LEU A 67 -5.91 -0.27 2.40
CA LEU A 67 -4.80 -0.21 1.44
C LEU A 67 -4.25 1.19 1.26
N GLN A 68 -5.10 2.22 1.27
CA GLN A 68 -4.63 3.61 1.26
C GLN A 68 -3.80 3.92 2.51
N GLY A 69 -4.22 3.44 3.68
CA GLY A 69 -3.46 3.53 4.93
C GLY A 69 -2.09 2.85 4.83
N LEU A 70 -2.05 1.60 4.35
CA LEU A 70 -0.80 0.88 4.14
C LEU A 70 0.13 1.58 3.13
N ILE A 71 -0.41 2.12 2.03
CA ILE A 71 0.37 2.89 1.04
C ILE A 71 0.92 4.17 1.66
N HIS A 72 0.14 4.85 2.50
CA HIS A 72 0.58 6.05 3.21
C HIS A 72 1.75 5.74 4.15
N ASP A 73 1.62 4.72 4.98
CA ASP A 73 2.67 4.29 5.92
C ASP A 73 3.95 3.84 5.20
N LEU A 74 3.81 3.05 4.13
CA LEU A 74 4.94 2.65 3.29
C LEU A 74 5.62 3.86 2.62
N SER A 75 4.84 4.84 2.14
CA SER A 75 5.40 6.06 1.52
C SER A 75 6.16 6.91 2.53
N ASN A 76 5.67 6.99 3.76
CA ASN A 76 6.34 7.67 4.87
C ASN A 76 7.66 6.97 5.25
N GLU A 77 7.65 5.64 5.37
CA GLU A 77 8.85 4.85 5.67
C GLU A 77 9.90 4.95 4.54
N VAL A 78 9.47 4.89 3.28
CA VAL A 78 10.35 5.06 2.11
C VAL A 78 10.94 6.48 2.08
N SER A 79 10.15 7.51 2.38
CA SER A 79 10.64 8.90 2.44
C SER A 79 11.64 9.10 3.58
N ALA A 80 11.35 8.59 4.77
CA ALA A 80 12.26 8.65 5.92
C ALA A 80 13.60 7.97 5.63
N ARG A 81 13.60 6.87 4.87
CA ARG A 81 14.82 6.18 4.44
C ARG A 81 15.59 6.92 3.35
N MET A 82 14.89 7.54 2.41
CA MET A 82 15.54 8.41 1.40
C MET A 82 16.30 9.57 2.05
N ASP A 83 15.72 10.18 3.08
CA ASP A 83 16.36 11.29 3.80
C ASP A 83 17.60 10.85 4.62
N LEU A 84 17.68 9.58 5.02
CA LEU A 84 18.82 9.03 5.76
C LEU A 84 20.01 8.63 4.89
N ILE A 85 19.81 8.52 3.57
CA ILE A 85 20.85 8.16 2.60
C ILE A 85 21.45 9.41 1.92
N ARG A 86 20.88 10.60 2.15
CA ARG A 86 21.41 11.91 1.72
C ARG A 86 22.48 12.44 2.67
#